data_AF-A0A956NQU3-F1
#
_entry.id   AF-A0A956NQU3-F1
#
_cell.length_a   1.000
_cell.length_b   1.000
_cell.length_c   1.000
_cell.angle_alpha   90.00
_cell.angle_beta   90.00
_cell.angle_gamma   90.00
#
_symmetry.space_group_name_H-M   'P 1'
#
loop_
_entity.id
_entity.type
_entity.pdbx_description
1 polymer ?
#
loop_
_entity_poly.entity_id
_entity_poly.type
_entity_poly.pdbx_seq_one_letter_code
_entity_poly.pdbx_strand_id
1 'polypeptide(L)'
;MTPSRLRLFSRALALACPNCGHRPVVHRWVILDDDCPSCGISLVRGNRVGAYILNLGVAEAVVVAVVLAIVVRDWPTPPWDLLGWLAPVLAIASPLAFYPFSRLLFVAMDLAVHPGLHRDEDPVR
;
A
#
# COMPACT_ATOMS: atom_id res chain seq x y z
N MET A 1 8.73 16.05 -18.11
CA MET A 1 8.01 16.66 -16.96
C MET A 1 7.93 15.62 -15.86
N THR A 2 8.75 15.75 -14.82
CA THR A 2 8.71 14.86 -13.65
C THR A 2 7.40 15.15 -12.89
N PRO A 3 6.47 14.20 -12.75
CA PRO A 3 5.25 14.42 -11.98
C PRO A 3 5.62 14.80 -10.54
N SER A 4 4.89 15.76 -9.95
CA SER A 4 5.15 16.13 -8.55
C SER A 4 4.94 14.92 -7.65
N ARG A 5 5.77 14.77 -6.60
CA ARG A 5 5.69 13.65 -5.66
C ARG A 5 4.26 13.46 -5.13
N LEU A 6 3.58 14.56 -4.82
CA LEU A 6 2.18 14.56 -4.38
C LEU A 6 1.22 13.88 -5.39
N ARG A 7 1.45 14.05 -6.70
CA ARG A 7 0.63 13.38 -7.74
C ARG A 7 0.89 11.88 -7.82
N LEU A 8 2.12 11.44 -7.56
CA LEU A 8 2.45 10.00 -7.53
C LEU A 8 1.67 9.31 -6.41
N PHE A 9 1.77 9.86 -5.19
CA PHE A 9 1.07 9.32 -4.02
C PHE A 9 -0.45 9.44 -4.17
N SER A 10 -0.98 10.56 -4.64
CA SER A 10 -2.44 10.70 -4.80
C SER A 10 -3.02 9.69 -5.80
N ARG A 11 -2.29 9.38 -6.88
CA ARG A 11 -2.69 8.33 -7.84
C ARG A 11 -2.65 6.94 -7.21
N ALA A 12 -1.61 6.63 -6.43
CA ALA A 12 -1.48 5.37 -5.71
C ALA A 12 -2.64 5.15 -4.70
N LEU A 13 -2.94 6.18 -3.90
CA LEU A 13 -4.09 6.20 -2.99
C LEU A 13 -5.42 6.07 -3.72
N ALA A 14 -5.48 6.46 -4.99
CA ALA A 14 -6.66 6.35 -5.80
C ALA A 14 -6.66 5.04 -6.63
N LEU A 15 -5.81 4.05 -6.33
CA LEU A 15 -5.70 2.79 -7.09
C LEU A 15 -5.51 3.00 -8.60
N ALA A 16 -4.75 4.05 -8.96
CA ALA A 16 -4.33 4.33 -10.33
C ALA A 16 -2.81 4.10 -10.46
N CYS A 17 -2.34 3.91 -11.68
CA CYS A 17 -0.90 3.85 -11.94
C CYS A 17 -0.23 5.16 -11.45
N PRO A 18 0.78 5.12 -10.55
CA PRO A 18 1.44 6.32 -10.06
C PRO A 18 2.07 7.16 -11.18
N ASN A 19 2.65 6.49 -12.18
CA ASN A 19 3.37 7.12 -13.29
C ASN A 19 2.44 7.78 -14.32
N CYS A 20 1.53 7.02 -14.95
CA CYS A 20 0.68 7.52 -16.03
C CYS A 20 -0.74 7.92 -15.59
N GLY A 21 -1.23 7.40 -14.47
CA GLY A 21 -2.60 7.64 -13.99
C GLY A 21 -3.66 6.71 -14.60
N HIS A 22 -3.28 5.70 -15.37
CA HIS A 22 -4.21 4.74 -15.96
C HIS A 22 -5.00 3.95 -14.90
N ARG A 23 -6.24 3.60 -15.25
CA ARG A 23 -7.16 2.74 -14.51
C ARG A 23 -8.00 1.90 -15.48
N PRO A 24 -8.44 0.69 -15.08
CA PRO A 24 -8.08 0.00 -13.84
C PRO A 24 -6.66 -0.59 -13.91
N VAL A 25 -5.95 -0.59 -12.77
CA VAL A 25 -4.69 -1.37 -12.58
C VAL A 25 -4.88 -2.51 -11.56
N VAL A 26 -5.97 -2.45 -10.81
CA VAL A 26 -6.42 -3.48 -9.85
C VAL A 26 -7.68 -4.09 -10.43
N HIS A 27 -7.63 -5.36 -10.82
CA HIS A 27 -8.78 -6.08 -11.38
C HIS A 27 -9.64 -6.73 -10.29
N ARG A 28 -9.01 -7.16 -9.20
CA ARG A 28 -9.66 -7.58 -7.95
C ARG A 28 -8.85 -7.05 -6.79
N TRP A 29 -9.44 -6.90 -5.60
CA TRP A 29 -8.77 -6.27 -4.44
C TRP A 29 -7.37 -6.81 -4.11
N VAL A 30 -7.11 -8.08 -4.44
CA VAL A 30 -5.82 -8.77 -4.23
C VAL A 30 -5.10 -9.10 -5.55
N ILE A 31 -5.75 -8.89 -6.70
CA ILE A 31 -5.18 -9.17 -8.04
C ILE A 31 -4.82 -7.84 -8.71
N LEU A 32 -3.53 -7.56 -8.72
CA LEU A 32 -2.88 -6.45 -9.40
C LEU A 32 -2.12 -7.01 -10.61
N ASP A 33 -2.18 -6.31 -11.75
CA ASP A 33 -1.37 -6.69 -12.90
C ASP A 33 0.12 -6.54 -12.60
N ASP A 34 0.94 -7.40 -13.22
CA ASP A 34 2.40 -7.34 -13.09
C ASP A 34 2.97 -6.04 -13.64
N ASP A 35 2.41 -5.57 -14.76
CA ASP A 35 2.81 -4.37 -15.48
C ASP A 35 1.59 -3.51 -15.82
N CYS A 36 1.76 -2.18 -15.87
CA CYS A 36 0.68 -1.28 -16.28
C CYS A 36 0.43 -1.38 -17.79
N PRO A 37 -0.81 -1.63 -18.26
CA PRO A 37 -1.09 -1.82 -19.68
C PRO A 37 -0.90 -0.55 -20.54
N SER A 38 -0.91 0.64 -19.92
CA SER A 38 -0.77 1.90 -20.64
C SER A 38 0.68 2.40 -20.76
N CYS A 39 1.50 2.21 -19.73
CA CYS A 39 2.88 2.75 -19.73
C CYS A 39 3.96 1.68 -19.52
N GLY A 40 3.58 0.41 -19.36
CA GLY A 40 4.50 -0.72 -19.23
C GLY A 40 5.33 -0.74 -17.94
N ILE A 41 5.00 0.10 -16.94
CA ILE A 41 5.75 0.09 -15.68
C ILE A 41 5.40 -1.16 -14.88
N SER A 42 6.42 -1.82 -14.36
CA SER A 42 6.24 -2.94 -13.44
C SER A 42 5.66 -2.47 -12.11
N LEU A 43 4.50 -3.03 -11.75
CA LEU A 43 3.83 -2.83 -10.46
C LEU A 43 4.20 -3.92 -9.44
N VAL A 44 4.94 -4.95 -9.88
CA VAL A 44 5.16 -6.19 -9.11
C VAL A 44 6.64 -6.59 -9.01
N ARG A 45 7.49 -6.19 -9.96
CA ARG A 45 8.92 -6.55 -9.98
C ARG A 45 9.81 -5.63 -9.12
N GLY A 46 9.31 -4.49 -8.65
CA GLY A 46 9.98 -3.71 -7.62
C GLY A 46 10.22 -4.52 -6.33
N ASN A 47 10.94 -3.95 -5.36
CA ASN A 47 11.27 -4.63 -4.10
C ASN A 47 10.00 -5.10 -3.34
N ARG A 48 9.60 -6.35 -3.59
CA ARG A 48 8.42 -6.98 -2.99
C ARG A 48 8.51 -6.98 -1.46
N VAL A 49 9.71 -7.13 -0.91
CA VAL A 49 9.96 -7.08 0.53
C VAL A 49 9.61 -5.70 1.08
N GLY A 50 10.01 -4.63 0.38
CA GLY A 50 9.67 -3.25 0.75
C GLY A 50 8.15 -3.00 0.77
N ALA A 51 7.43 -3.48 -0.24
CA ALA A 51 5.96 -3.38 -0.26
C ALA A 51 5.28 -4.21 0.84
N TYR A 52 5.84 -5.37 1.23
CA TYR A 52 5.33 -6.14 2.36
C TYR A 52 5.60 -5.45 3.70
N ILE A 53 6.80 -4.90 3.90
CA ILE A 53 7.15 -4.14 5.10
C ILE A 53 6.23 -2.93 5.25
N LEU A 54 5.99 -2.19 4.17
CA LEU A 54 5.05 -1.06 4.18
C LEU A 54 3.63 -1.51 4.54
N ASN A 55 3.18 -2.64 3.99
CA ASN A 55 1.83 -3.16 4.27
C ASN A 55 1.67 -3.54 5.74
N LEU A 56 2.63 -4.31 6.26
CA LEU A 56 2.61 -4.76 7.65
C LEU A 56 2.77 -3.58 8.62
N GLY A 57 3.68 -2.65 8.35
CA GLY A 57 3.88 -1.47 9.19
C GLY A 57 2.63 -0.58 9.27
N VAL A 58 1.94 -0.34 8.15
CA VAL A 58 0.69 0.42 8.15
C VAL A 58 -0.43 -0.36 8.85
N ALA A 59 -0.56 -1.67 8.57
CA ALA A 59 -1.56 -2.50 9.21
C ALA A 59 -1.39 -2.56 10.73
N GLU A 60 -0.16 -2.75 11.21
CA GLU A 60 0.16 -2.76 12.64
C GLU A 60 -0.10 -1.40 13.29
N ALA A 61 0.31 -0.31 12.64
CA ALA A 61 0.03 1.04 13.12
C ALA A 61 -1.49 1.29 13.27
N VAL A 62 -2.30 0.80 12.33
CA VAL A 62 -3.77 0.89 12.41
C VAL A 62 -4.31 0.09 13.60
N VAL A 63 -3.88 -1.15 13.78
CA VAL A 63 -4.31 -2.00 14.92
C VAL A 63 -3.97 -1.31 16.24
N VAL A 64 -2.71 -0.87 16.40
CA VAL A 64 -2.24 -0.19 17.62
C VAL A 64 -3.03 1.09 17.86
N ALA A 65 -3.24 1.92 16.84
CA ALA A 65 -3.98 3.17 16.97
C ALA A 65 -5.43 2.93 17.42
N VAL A 66 -6.12 1.93 16.85
CA VAL A 66 -7.51 1.61 17.21
C VAL A 66 -7.59 1.07 18.64
N VAL A 67 -6.72 0.13 19.02
CA VAL A 67 -6.69 -0.43 20.38
C VAL A 67 -6.39 0.66 21.40
N LEU A 68 -5.37 1.49 21.17
CA LEU A 68 -5.02 2.59 22.06
C LEU A 68 -6.16 3.60 22.19
N ALA A 69 -6.84 3.94 21.09
CA ALA A 69 -7.97 4.87 21.11
C ALA A 69 -9.11 4.36 22.00
N ILE A 70 -9.44 3.05 21.92
CA ILE A 70 -10.47 2.42 22.76
C ILE A 70 -10.04 2.42 24.23
N VAL A 71 -8.81 1.98 24.51
CA VAL A 71 -8.27 1.91 25.89
C VAL A 71 -8.25 3.29 26.55
N VAL A 72 -7.82 4.32 25.84
CA VAL A 72 -7.77 5.70 26.37
C VAL A 72 -9.18 6.26 26.58
N ARG A 73 -10.11 5.97 25.67
CA ARG A 73 -11.50 6.43 25.76
C ARG A 73 -12.25 5.81 26.95
N ASP A 74 -12.09 4.51 27.15
CA ASP A 74 -12.86 3.73 28.14
C ASP A 74 -12.08 3.49 29.44
N TRP A 75 -10.98 4.22 29.65
CA TRP A 75 -10.21 4.18 30.90
C TRP A 75 -11.07 4.62 32.09
N PRO A 76 -11.04 3.95 33.26
CA PRO A 76 -10.11 2.88 33.69
C PRO A 76 -10.61 1.45 33.46
N THR A 77 -11.75 1.26 32.81
CA THR A 77 -12.35 -0.07 32.57
C THR A 77 -12.48 -0.37 31.08
N PRO A 78 -11.36 -0.57 30.34
CA PRO A 78 -11.42 -0.92 28.93
C PRO A 78 -12.20 -2.22 28.69
N PRO A 79 -12.94 -2.33 27.58
CA PRO A 79 -13.69 -3.53 27.23
C PRO A 79 -12.75 -4.62 26.68
N TRP A 80 -12.04 -5.32 27.58
CA TRP A 80 -11.03 -6.32 27.20
C TRP A 80 -11.58 -7.47 26.36
N ASP A 81 -12.83 -7.90 26.60
CA ASP A 81 -13.48 -8.94 25.79
C ASP A 81 -13.65 -8.52 24.33
N LEU A 82 -14.07 -7.26 24.09
CA LEU A 82 -14.16 -6.70 22.75
C LEU A 82 -12.78 -6.61 22.10
N LEU A 83 -11.80 -6.09 22.82
CA LEU A 83 -10.42 -5.94 22.32
C LEU A 83 -9.78 -7.29 21.98
N GLY A 84 -10.07 -8.33 22.74
CA GLY A 84 -9.57 -9.69 22.51
C GLY A 84 -9.98 -10.27 21.16
N TRP A 85 -11.20 -9.96 20.69
CA TRP A 85 -11.66 -10.37 19.36
C TRP A 85 -11.31 -9.35 18.27
N LEU A 86 -11.39 -8.06 18.60
CA LEU A 86 -11.19 -6.99 17.64
C LEU A 86 -9.75 -6.93 17.15
N ALA A 87 -8.76 -7.06 18.03
CA ALA A 87 -7.35 -6.93 17.65
C ALA A 87 -6.88 -8.00 16.64
N PRO A 88 -7.16 -9.32 16.84
CA PRO A 88 -6.84 -10.34 15.83
C PRO A 88 -7.59 -10.13 14.50
N VAL A 89 -8.87 -9.75 14.56
CA VAL A 89 -9.65 -9.46 13.35
C VAL A 89 -9.03 -8.31 12.57
N LEU A 90 -8.66 -7.22 13.24
CA LEU A 90 -7.98 -6.09 12.60
C LEU A 90 -6.59 -6.48 12.10
N ALA A 91 -5.84 -7.30 12.82
CA ALA A 91 -4.51 -7.75 12.41
C ALA A 91 -4.53 -8.56 11.11
N ILE A 92 -5.63 -9.28 10.83
CA ILE A 92 -5.82 -10.03 9.57
C ILE A 92 -6.46 -9.15 8.50
N ALA A 93 -7.50 -8.40 8.85
CA ALA A 93 -8.26 -7.60 7.89
C ALA A 93 -7.45 -6.41 7.35
N SER A 94 -6.67 -5.75 8.19
CA SER A 94 -5.87 -4.58 7.80
C SER A 94 -4.89 -4.88 6.67
N PRO A 95 -3.96 -5.84 6.77
CA PRO A 95 -3.00 -6.09 5.69
C PRO A 95 -3.68 -6.56 4.40
N LEU A 96 -4.84 -7.22 4.46
CA LEU A 96 -5.63 -7.59 3.28
C LEU A 96 -6.29 -6.36 2.63
N ALA A 97 -6.81 -5.44 3.44
CA ALA A 97 -7.39 -4.20 2.96
C ALA A 97 -6.34 -3.25 2.37
N PHE A 98 -5.17 -3.15 3.00
CA PHE A 98 -4.08 -2.26 2.60
C PHE A 98 -3.16 -2.84 1.51
N TYR A 99 -3.24 -4.14 1.21
CA TYR A 99 -2.41 -4.81 0.20
C TYR A 99 -2.29 -4.05 -1.14
N PRO A 100 -3.39 -3.68 -1.84
CA PRO A 100 -3.28 -3.00 -3.14
C PRO A 100 -2.68 -1.60 -3.00
N PHE A 101 -2.98 -0.90 -1.91
CA PHE A 101 -2.43 0.43 -1.63
C PHE A 101 -0.94 0.37 -1.36
N SER A 102 -0.49 -0.59 -0.54
CA SER A 102 0.93 -0.73 -0.19
C SER A 102 1.79 -0.93 -1.44
N ARG A 103 1.33 -1.75 -2.38
CA ARG A 103 2.02 -1.99 -3.66
C ARG A 103 2.18 -0.72 -4.48
N LEU A 104 1.08 0.01 -4.67
CA LEU A 104 1.08 1.24 -5.46
C LEU A 104 1.83 2.39 -4.77
N LEU A 105 1.74 2.48 -3.43
CA LEU A 105 2.46 3.45 -2.63
C LEU A 105 3.97 3.17 -2.65
N PHE A 106 4.37 1.90 -2.63
CA PHE A 106 5.78 1.53 -2.77
C PHE A 106 6.31 1.92 -4.15
N VAL A 107 5.58 1.64 -5.23
CA VAL A 107 5.96 2.09 -6.59
C VAL A 107 6.02 3.62 -6.69
N ALA A 108 5.06 4.33 -6.08
CA ALA A 108 5.08 5.79 -6.03
C ALA A 108 6.30 6.33 -5.26
N MET A 109 6.67 5.69 -4.15
CA MET A 109 7.85 6.03 -3.36
C MET A 109 9.14 5.77 -4.14
N ASP A 110 9.23 4.61 -4.79
CA ASP A 110 10.40 4.24 -5.60
C ASP A 110 10.58 5.21 -6.77
N LEU A 111 9.51 5.60 -7.46
CA LEU A 111 9.56 6.64 -8.50
C LEU A 111 9.94 8.04 -7.95
N ALA A 112 9.59 8.34 -6.71
CA ALA A 112 9.89 9.62 -6.07
C ALA A 112 11.35 9.73 -5.62
N VAL A 113 11.98 8.60 -5.27
CA VAL A 113 13.39 8.48 -4.86
C VAL A 113 14.29 8.26 -6.07
N HIS A 114 13.85 7.39 -6.99
CA HIS A 114 14.56 6.96 -8.19
C HIS A 114 13.80 7.33 -9.48
N PRO A 115 13.72 8.63 -9.83
CA PRO A 115 13.03 9.07 -11.04
C PRO A 115 13.80 8.63 -12.30
N GLY A 116 13.50 7.44 -12.84
CA GLY A 116 14.05 6.93 -14.10
C GLY A 116 14.33 5.43 -14.16
N LEU A 117 14.39 4.73 -13.01
CA LEU A 117 14.90 3.35 -12.94
C LEU A 117 14.11 2.32 -13.77
N HIS A 118 12.80 2.50 -13.93
CA HIS A 118 11.98 1.57 -14.72
C HIS A 118 11.92 1.85 -16.24
N ARG A 119 12.66 2.85 -16.74
CA ARG A 119 12.83 3.02 -18.20
C ARG A 119 13.97 2.16 -18.74
N ASP A 120 14.92 1.79 -17.88
CA ASP A 120 16.22 1.24 -18.27
C ASP A 120 16.47 -0.20 -17.75
N GLU A 121 15.45 -0.88 -17.22
CA GLU A 121 15.49 -2.33 -17.10
C GLU A 121 15.36 -2.94 -18.50
N ASP A 122 16.48 -2.95 -19.21
CA ASP A 122 16.77 -3.72 -20.41
C ASP A 122 16.14 -5.12 -20.26
N PRO A 123 15.45 -5.67 -21.28
CA PRO A 123 15.00 -7.06 -21.25
C PRO A 123 16.25 -7.95 -21.20
N VAL A 124 16.74 -8.23 -20.01
CA VAL A 124 17.72 -9.30 -19.79
C VAL A 124 16.96 -10.60 -19.99
N ARG A 125 16.99 -11.03 -21.26
CA ARG A 125 16.80 -12.38 -21.82
C ARG A 125 15.82 -13.31 -21.11
#